data_AF-B7IEZ1-F1
#
_entry.id   AF-B7IEZ1-F1
#
_cell.length_a   1.000
_cell.length_b   1.000
_cell.length_c   1.000
_cell.angle_alpha   90.00
_cell.angle_beta   90.00
_cell.angle_gamma   90.00
#
_symmetry.space_group_name_H-M   'P 1'
#
loop_
_entity.id
_entity.type
_entity.pdbx_description
1 polymer ?
#
loop_
_entity_poly.entity_id
_entity_poly.type
_entity_poly.pdbx_seq_one_letter_code
_entity_poly.pdbx_strand_id
1 'polypeptide(L)'
;MEKYLIYILGTLLATIGLIFLSFYIAIFFFSPVIENIFSINMNISSALLIIAISFTLNGFFIGFYSISKDSWEYANVWIIISFLLSFISFLFQLYKLASLGPTWLGLEFFGINGNKIETMYIGMMLFLINLAILVICGILVFSRFRGEE
;
A
#
# COMPACT_ATOMS: atom_id res chain seq x y z
N MET A 1 25.70 2.37 1.54
CA MET A 1 24.68 3.33 2.01
C MET A 1 23.31 3.00 1.42
N GLU A 2 23.24 2.80 0.10
CA GLU A 2 22.01 2.44 -0.63
C GLU A 2 21.27 1.21 -0.07
N LYS A 3 21.98 0.11 0.22
CA LYS A 3 21.42 -1.09 0.86
C LYS A 3 20.60 -0.77 2.12
N TYR A 4 21.17 0.01 3.02
CA TYR A 4 20.51 0.41 4.26
C TYR A 4 19.30 1.31 4.01
N LEU A 5 19.36 2.21 3.04
CA LEU A 5 18.22 3.06 2.67
C LEU A 5 17.06 2.25 2.10
N ILE A 6 17.32 1.31 1.20
CA ILE A 6 16.30 0.40 0.63
C ILE A 6 15.68 -0.47 1.74
N TYR A 7 16.50 -0.96 2.68
CA TYR A 7 16.01 -1.75 3.82
C TYR A 7 15.09 -0.94 4.75
N ILE A 8 15.50 0.28 5.10
CA ILE A 8 14.70 1.19 5.93
C ILE A 8 13.39 1.54 5.22
N LEU A 9 13.44 1.83 3.91
CA LEU A 9 12.25 2.09 3.10
C LEU A 9 11.27 0.90 3.17
N GLY A 10 11.77 -0.32 2.94
CA GLY A 10 10.96 -1.53 3.03
C GLY A 10 10.33 -1.72 4.41
N THR A 11 11.09 -1.48 5.47
CA THR A 11 10.64 -1.62 6.86
C THR A 11 9.57 -0.58 7.22
N LEU A 12 9.76 0.68 6.81
CA LEU A 12 8.76 1.74 6.99
C LEU A 12 7.46 1.41 6.25
N LEU A 13 7.57 0.97 4.98
CA LEU A 13 6.41 0.60 4.19
C LEU A 13 5.66 -0.60 4.78
N ALA A 14 6.38 -1.63 5.25
CA ALA A 14 5.78 -2.77 5.92
C ALA A 14 5.07 -2.35 7.21
N THR A 15 5.69 -1.47 7.99
CA THR A 15 5.10 -0.96 9.24
C THR A 15 3.81 -0.18 8.97
N ILE A 16 3.82 0.72 7.98
CA ILE A 16 2.62 1.45 7.55
C ILE A 16 1.52 0.48 7.10
N GLY A 17 1.87 -0.52 6.29
CA GLY A 17 0.95 -1.57 5.86
C GLY A 17 0.32 -2.33 7.02
N LEU A 18 1.12 -2.76 8.00
CA LEU A 18 0.66 -3.47 9.20
C LEU A 18 -0.22 -2.60 10.10
N ILE A 19 0.08 -1.30 10.22
CA ILE A 19 -0.78 -0.35 10.94
C ILE A 19 -2.16 -0.27 10.28
N PHE A 20 -2.22 -0.13 8.96
CA PHE A 20 -3.51 -0.11 8.24
C PHE A 20 -4.24 -1.44 8.32
N LEU A 21 -3.53 -2.56 8.28
CA LEU A 21 -4.12 -3.89 8.40
C LEU A 21 -4.71 -4.11 9.80
N SER A 22 -4.01 -3.66 10.84
CA SER A 22 -4.50 -3.67 12.23
C SER A 22 -5.73 -2.77 12.38
N PHE A 23 -5.72 -1.58 11.80
CA PHE A 23 -6.85 -0.66 11.80
C PHE A 23 -8.08 -1.25 11.09
N TYR A 24 -7.86 -1.89 9.94
CA TYR A 24 -8.91 -2.58 9.19
C TYR A 24 -9.55 -3.71 10.00
N ILE A 25 -8.73 -4.58 10.61
CA ILE A 25 -9.20 -5.67 11.46
C ILE A 25 -9.97 -5.13 12.67
N ALA A 26 -9.46 -4.07 13.31
CA ALA A 26 -10.14 -3.43 14.43
C ALA A 26 -11.52 -2.91 14.03
N ILE A 27 -11.64 -2.15 12.93
CA ILE A 27 -12.93 -1.68 12.42
C ILE A 27 -13.85 -2.86 12.14
N PHE A 28 -13.35 -3.91 11.48
CA PHE A 28 -14.14 -5.09 11.15
C PHE A 28 -14.70 -5.79 12.39
N PHE A 29 -13.88 -5.94 13.43
CA PHE A 29 -14.31 -6.59 14.66
C PHE A 29 -15.27 -5.71 15.50
N PHE A 30 -15.06 -4.39 15.53
CA PHE A 30 -15.90 -3.46 16.29
C PHE A 30 -17.15 -3.01 15.54
N SER A 31 -17.22 -3.21 14.22
CA SER A 31 -18.37 -2.82 13.39
C SER A 31 -19.70 -3.27 13.99
N PRO A 32 -19.93 -4.55 14.34
CA PRO A 32 -21.23 -4.99 14.85
C PRO A 32 -21.63 -4.30 16.16
N VAL A 33 -20.66 -3.92 16.98
CA VAL A 33 -20.89 -3.20 18.24
C VAL A 33 -21.31 -1.75 17.94
N ILE A 34 -20.64 -1.10 17.00
CA ILE A 34 -20.95 0.28 16.57
C ILE A 34 -22.33 0.33 15.90
N GLU A 35 -22.62 -0.60 15.00
CA GLU A 35 -23.91 -0.66 14.30
C GLU A 35 -25.07 -0.83 15.28
N ASN A 36 -24.91 -1.69 16.30
CA ASN A 36 -25.94 -1.91 17.33
C ASN A 36 -26.14 -0.72 18.28
N ILE A 37 -25.08 0.03 18.61
CA ILE A 37 -25.18 1.17 19.55
C ILE A 37 -25.67 2.44 18.84
N PHE A 38 -25.19 2.69 17.62
CA PHE A 38 -25.42 3.95 16.91
C PHE A 38 -26.46 3.85 15.79
N SER A 39 -26.96 2.65 15.46
CA SER A 39 -27.89 2.40 14.35
C SER A 39 -27.36 2.91 12.99
N ILE A 40 -26.05 2.86 12.79
CA ILE A 40 -25.36 3.24 11.55
C ILE A 40 -25.01 1.95 10.80
N ASN A 41 -25.25 1.87 9.49
CA ASN A 41 -24.71 0.79 8.65
C ASN A 41 -23.26 1.10 8.28
N MET A 42 -22.32 0.30 8.75
CA MET A 42 -20.89 0.44 8.47
C MET A 42 -20.54 -0.43 7.26
N ASN A 43 -20.25 0.21 6.12
CA ASN A 43 -19.77 -0.50 4.95
C ASN A 43 -18.23 -0.55 4.95
N ILE A 44 -17.67 -1.71 5.26
CA ILE A 44 -16.21 -1.86 5.37
C ILE A 44 -15.63 -2.04 3.97
N SER A 45 -14.92 -1.01 3.47
CA SER A 45 -14.31 -1.05 2.15
C SER A 45 -13.19 -2.08 2.04
N SER A 46 -13.27 -2.97 1.04
CA SER A 46 -12.17 -3.87 0.66
C SER A 46 -10.93 -3.14 0.13
N ALA A 47 -11.05 -1.86 -0.25
CA ALA A 47 -9.96 -1.11 -0.84
C ALA A 47 -8.82 -0.81 0.15
N LEU A 48 -9.15 -0.49 1.41
CA LEU A 48 -8.12 -0.28 2.44
C LEU A 48 -7.35 -1.57 2.72
N LEU A 49 -8.05 -2.70 2.74
CA LEU A 49 -7.43 -4.01 2.89
C LEU A 49 -6.43 -4.30 1.76
N ILE A 50 -6.83 -4.03 0.50
CA ILE A 50 -5.95 -4.19 -0.67
C ILE A 50 -4.70 -3.32 -0.55
N ILE A 51 -4.86 -2.05 -0.16
CA ILE A 51 -3.73 -1.13 0.03
C ILE A 51 -2.83 -1.60 1.17
N ALA A 52 -3.40 -2.01 2.30
CA ALA A 52 -2.66 -2.48 3.47
C ALA A 52 -1.83 -3.74 3.15
N ILE A 53 -2.43 -4.73 2.49
CA ILE A 53 -1.76 -5.96 2.05
C ILE A 53 -0.65 -5.62 1.06
N SER A 54 -0.93 -4.78 0.07
CA SER A 54 0.05 -4.34 -0.92
C SER A 54 1.26 -3.67 -0.26
N PHE A 55 1.04 -2.74 0.66
CA PHE A 55 2.13 -2.04 1.35
C PHE A 55 2.94 -2.98 2.23
N THR A 56 2.27 -3.88 2.96
CA THR A 56 2.93 -4.87 3.80
C THR A 56 3.83 -5.79 2.99
N LEU A 57 3.31 -6.39 1.92
CA LEU A 57 4.05 -7.30 1.07
C LEU A 57 5.18 -6.60 0.31
N ASN A 58 4.94 -5.41 -0.24
CA ASN A 58 5.99 -4.60 -0.87
C ASN A 58 7.11 -4.30 0.13
N GLY A 59 6.78 -3.89 1.35
CA GLY A 59 7.77 -3.60 2.37
C GLY A 59 8.65 -4.81 2.70
N PHE A 60 8.04 -5.99 2.87
CA PHE A 60 8.77 -7.23 3.08
C PHE A 60 9.66 -7.61 1.90
N PHE A 61 9.16 -7.56 0.67
CA PHE A 61 9.95 -7.92 -0.51
C PHE A 61 11.09 -6.95 -0.78
N ILE A 62 10.89 -5.65 -0.59
CA ILE A 62 11.96 -4.64 -0.68
C ILE A 62 13.02 -4.89 0.42
N GLY A 63 12.57 -5.21 1.64
CA GLY A 63 13.46 -5.55 2.75
C GLY A 63 14.29 -6.81 2.47
N PHE A 64 13.65 -7.88 2.00
CA PHE A 64 14.32 -9.13 1.63
C PHE A 64 15.26 -8.96 0.44
N TYR A 65 14.87 -8.16 -0.56
CA TYR A 65 15.75 -7.78 -1.66
C TYR A 65 17.03 -7.13 -1.12
N SER A 66 16.90 -6.10 -0.28
CA SER A 66 18.05 -5.39 0.27
C SER A 66 19.01 -6.32 1.02
N ILE A 67 18.48 -7.25 1.83
CA ILE A 67 19.32 -8.19 2.59
C ILE A 67 20.02 -9.18 1.64
N SER A 68 19.29 -9.75 0.68
CA SER A 68 19.73 -10.90 -0.11
C SER A 68 20.48 -10.56 -1.40
N LYS A 69 20.43 -9.29 -1.86
CA LYS A 69 20.97 -8.87 -3.17
C LYS A 69 22.45 -9.17 -3.42
N ASP A 70 23.24 -9.30 -2.35
CA ASP A 70 24.69 -9.57 -2.42
C ASP A 70 25.03 -11.05 -2.14
N SER A 71 24.08 -11.84 -1.62
CA SER A 71 24.32 -13.20 -1.13
C SER A 71 23.55 -14.27 -1.90
N TRP A 72 22.50 -13.89 -2.64
CA TRP A 72 21.61 -14.82 -3.32
C TRP A 72 21.43 -14.43 -4.79
N GLU A 73 21.79 -15.35 -5.69
CA GLU A 73 21.72 -15.15 -7.15
C GLU A 73 20.31 -14.79 -7.63
N TYR A 74 19.28 -15.31 -6.97
CA TYR A 74 17.88 -15.07 -7.33
C TYR A 74 17.22 -13.95 -6.50
N ALA A 75 17.99 -13.10 -5.81
CA ALA A 75 17.45 -11.99 -5.03
C ALA A 75 16.56 -11.05 -5.84
N ASN A 76 16.79 -10.94 -7.15
CA ASN A 76 15.99 -10.14 -8.07
C ASN A 76 14.51 -10.56 -8.12
N VAL A 77 14.19 -11.82 -7.78
CA VAL A 77 12.79 -12.28 -7.69
C VAL A 77 12.00 -11.42 -6.71
N TRP A 78 12.61 -11.01 -5.59
CA TRP A 78 11.93 -10.17 -4.59
C TRP A 78 11.53 -8.81 -5.14
N ILE A 79 12.42 -8.12 -5.86
CA ILE A 79 12.12 -6.80 -6.40
C ILE A 79 11.16 -6.86 -7.60
N ILE A 80 11.21 -7.94 -8.40
CA ILE A 80 10.23 -8.19 -9.47
C ILE A 80 8.83 -8.40 -8.89
N ILE A 81 8.70 -9.20 -7.84
CA ILE A 81 7.41 -9.41 -7.16
C ILE A 81 6.90 -8.09 -6.58
N SER A 82 7.77 -7.31 -5.93
CA SER A 82 7.41 -5.99 -5.41
C SER A 82 6.97 -5.02 -6.51
N PHE A 83 7.65 -5.01 -7.66
CA PHE A 83 7.25 -4.22 -8.82
C PHE A 83 5.84 -4.61 -9.30
N LEU A 84 5.55 -5.90 -9.45
CA LEU A 84 4.22 -6.37 -9.86
C LEU A 84 3.14 -6.00 -8.84
N LEU A 85 3.40 -6.15 -7.54
CA LEU A 85 2.45 -5.80 -6.49
C LEU A 85 2.14 -4.30 -6.46
N SER A 86 3.18 -3.46 -6.50
CA SER A 86 3.02 -2.00 -6.56
C SER A 86 2.29 -1.57 -7.84
N PHE A 87 2.57 -2.20 -8.99
CA PHE A 87 1.88 -1.92 -10.24
C PHE A 87 0.39 -2.26 -10.19
N ILE A 88 0.02 -3.46 -9.70
CA ILE A 88 -1.38 -3.86 -9.54
C ILE A 88 -2.10 -2.92 -8.56
N SER A 89 -1.46 -2.61 -7.44
CA SER A 89 -2.02 -1.71 -6.43
C SER A 89 -2.21 -0.29 -6.97
N PHE A 90 -1.28 0.18 -7.80
CA PHE A 90 -1.37 1.49 -8.46
C PHE A 90 -2.55 1.52 -9.44
N LEU A 91 -2.69 0.50 -10.30
CA LEU A 91 -3.82 0.40 -11.22
C LEU A 91 -5.17 0.35 -10.48
N PHE A 92 -5.23 -0.36 -9.37
CA PHE A 92 -6.43 -0.40 -8.53
C PHE A 92 -6.79 0.99 -7.99
N GLN A 93 -5.82 1.73 -7.44
CA GLN A 93 -6.06 3.07 -6.92
C GLN A 93 -6.40 4.06 -8.04
N LEU A 94 -5.77 3.94 -9.21
CA LEU A 94 -6.07 4.74 -10.39
C LEU A 94 -7.50 4.50 -10.88
N TYR A 95 -7.93 3.23 -10.92
CA TYR A 95 -9.30 2.86 -11.26
C TYR A 95 -10.31 3.46 -10.27
N LYS A 96 -10.04 3.39 -8.97
CA LYS A 96 -10.89 3.99 -7.93
C LYS A 96 -10.94 5.52 -8.07
N LEU A 97 -9.81 6.16 -8.31
CA LEU A 97 -9.73 7.59 -8.55
C LEU A 97 -10.54 8.02 -9.78
N ALA A 98 -10.47 7.26 -10.87
CA ALA A 98 -11.20 7.56 -12.11
C ALA A 98 -12.72 7.33 -11.98
N SER A 99 -13.14 6.36 -11.18
CA SER A 99 -14.56 5.97 -11.04
C SER A 99 -15.31 6.77 -9.96
N LEU A 100 -14.67 7.04 -8.83
CA LEU A 100 -15.29 7.65 -7.65
C LEU A 100 -14.70 9.03 -7.30
N GLY A 101 -13.71 9.49 -8.07
CA GLY A 101 -13.04 10.78 -7.85
C GLY A 101 -12.03 10.74 -6.70
N PRO A 102 -11.45 11.90 -6.34
CA PRO A 102 -10.36 12.00 -5.37
C PRO A 102 -10.80 11.73 -3.92
N THR A 103 -12.11 11.72 -3.65
CA THR A 103 -12.70 11.46 -2.33
C THR A 103 -13.16 10.00 -2.18
N TRP A 104 -12.78 9.11 -3.11
CA TRP A 104 -13.26 7.72 -3.18
C TRP A 104 -13.10 6.96 -1.87
N LEU A 105 -11.96 7.13 -1.19
CA LEU A 105 -11.68 6.45 0.08
C LEU A 105 -12.68 6.90 1.15
N GLY A 106 -12.97 8.20 1.23
CA GLY A 106 -13.98 8.72 2.15
C GLY A 106 -15.39 8.28 1.83
N LEU A 107 -15.74 8.21 0.54
CA LEU A 107 -17.05 7.74 0.09
C LEU A 107 -17.27 6.27 0.46
N GLU A 108 -16.25 5.43 0.39
CA GLU A 108 -16.38 4.03 0.73
C GLU A 108 -16.43 3.77 2.24
N PHE A 109 -15.75 4.57 3.07
CA PHE A 109 -15.75 4.40 4.53
C PHE A 109 -16.90 5.08 5.25
N PHE A 110 -17.29 6.26 4.78
CA PHE A 110 -18.20 7.14 5.51
C PHE A 110 -19.45 7.51 4.69
N GLY A 111 -19.58 6.98 3.47
CA GLY A 111 -20.71 7.27 2.59
C GLY A 111 -20.81 8.75 2.21
N ILE A 112 -22.04 9.20 1.95
CA ILE A 112 -22.32 10.57 1.48
C ILE A 112 -22.04 11.62 2.57
N ASN A 113 -22.11 11.21 3.84
CA ASN A 113 -21.99 12.07 5.03
C ASN A 113 -20.55 12.18 5.56
N GLY A 114 -19.60 11.46 4.95
CA GLY A 114 -18.21 11.47 5.34
C GLY A 114 -17.52 12.80 5.15
N ASN A 115 -16.50 13.06 5.96
CA ASN A 115 -15.65 14.22 5.76
C ASN A 115 -14.76 14.03 4.51
N LYS A 116 -15.10 14.73 3.44
CA LYS A 116 -14.60 14.46 2.08
C LYS A 116 -13.21 15.03 1.84
N ILE A 117 -12.81 16.07 2.58
CA ILE A 117 -11.55 16.81 2.32
C ILE A 117 -10.35 16.05 2.90
N GLU A 118 -10.41 15.63 4.15
CA GLU A 118 -9.35 14.93 4.85
C GLU A 118 -9.12 13.55 4.23
N THR A 119 -10.21 12.88 3.86
CA THR A 119 -10.14 11.58 3.16
C THR A 119 -9.55 11.70 1.77
N MET A 120 -9.73 12.85 1.09
CA MET A 120 -9.03 13.17 -0.15
C MET A 120 -7.52 13.23 0.05
N TYR A 121 -7.06 13.95 1.08
CA TYR A 121 -5.62 14.08 1.36
C TYR A 121 -4.98 12.75 1.72
N ILE A 122 -5.66 11.93 2.54
CA ILE A 122 -5.19 10.58 2.87
C ILE A 122 -5.12 9.72 1.60
N GLY A 123 -6.16 9.72 0.78
CA GLY A 123 -6.18 8.98 -0.49
C GLY A 123 -5.05 9.40 -1.43
N MET A 124 -4.83 10.71 -1.58
CA MET A 124 -3.74 11.26 -2.40
C MET A 124 -2.35 10.88 -1.86
N MET A 125 -2.16 10.93 -0.54
CA MET A 125 -0.89 10.52 0.08
C MET A 125 -0.59 9.04 -0.17
N LEU A 126 -1.58 8.16 0.00
CA LEU A 126 -1.44 6.73 -0.26
C LEU A 126 -1.14 6.44 -1.74
N PHE A 127 -1.77 7.18 -2.65
CA PHE A 127 -1.51 7.09 -4.08
C PHE A 127 -0.08 7.50 -4.43
N LEU A 128 0.40 8.63 -3.89
CA LEU A 128 1.75 9.11 -4.13
C LEU A 128 2.82 8.18 -3.53
N ILE A 129 2.58 7.62 -2.34
CA ILE A 129 3.47 6.62 -1.75
C ILE A 129 3.56 5.40 -2.67
N ASN A 130 2.43 4.90 -3.16
CA ASN A 130 2.41 3.73 -4.04
C ASN A 130 3.12 4.02 -5.38
N LEU A 131 2.89 5.21 -5.96
CA LEU A 131 3.60 5.65 -7.16
C LEU A 131 5.12 5.73 -6.92
N ALA A 132 5.55 6.28 -5.79
CA ALA A 132 6.97 6.35 -5.45
C ALA A 132 7.59 4.96 -5.34
N ILE A 133 6.90 4.02 -4.66
CA ILE A 133 7.36 2.63 -4.56
C ILE A 133 7.42 1.95 -5.93
N LEU A 134 6.42 2.16 -6.79
CA LEU A 134 6.41 1.64 -8.16
C LEU A 134 7.61 2.15 -8.97
N VAL A 135 7.89 3.46 -8.92
CA VAL A 135 9.02 4.07 -9.62
C VAL A 135 10.35 3.53 -9.07
N ILE A 136 10.52 3.46 -7.74
CA ILE A 136 11.74 2.93 -7.12
C ILE A 136 11.96 1.48 -7.51
N CYS A 137 10.93 0.62 -7.42
CA CYS A 137 11.04 -0.78 -7.84
C CYS A 137 11.35 -0.89 -9.33
N GLY A 138 10.74 -0.05 -10.17
CA GLY A 138 11.02 -0.01 -11.61
C GLY A 138 12.46 0.36 -11.92
N ILE A 139 13.02 1.36 -11.22
CA ILE A 139 14.42 1.75 -11.35
C ILE A 139 15.34 0.60 -10.93
N LEU A 140 15.09 -0.04 -9.79
CA LEU A 140 15.90 -1.15 -9.28
C LEU A 140 15.85 -2.39 -10.17
N VAL A 141 14.67 -2.70 -10.74
CA VAL A 141 14.53 -3.78 -11.72
C VAL A 141 15.33 -3.43 -12.99
N PHE A 142 15.24 -2.20 -13.47
CA PHE A 142 15.91 -1.78 -14.70
C PHE A 142 17.45 -1.72 -14.58
N SER A 143 17.98 -1.19 -13.47
CA SER A 143 19.43 -1.13 -13.24
C SER A 143 20.05 -2.53 -13.24
N ARG A 144 19.36 -3.50 -12.61
CA ARG A 144 19.76 -4.91 -12.61
C ARG A 144 19.79 -5.52 -14.01
N PHE A 145 18.80 -5.25 -14.85
CA PHE A 145 18.80 -5.77 -16.22
C PHE A 145 19.92 -5.18 -17.09
N ARG A 146 20.37 -3.96 -16.79
CA ARG A 146 21.51 -3.34 -17.48
C ARG A 146 22.88 -3.80 -16.98
N GLY A 147 22.93 -4.58 -15.89
CA GLY A 147 24.20 -4.87 -15.22
C GLY A 147 24.84 -3.62 -14.61
N GLU A 148 24.05 -2.56 -14.38
CA GLU A 148 24.46 -1.36 -13.65
C GLU A 148 24.30 -1.66 -12.15
N GLU A 149 25.13 -2.57 -11.63
CA GLU A 149 25.43 -2.73 -10.20
C GLU A 149 26.91 -3.06 -9.98
#